data_AF-A0A067TK94-F1
#
_entry.id   AF-A0A067TK94-F1
#
_cell.length_a   1.000
_cell.length_b   1.000
_cell.length_c   1.000
_cell.angle_alpha   90.00
_cell.angle_beta   90.00
_cell.angle_gamma   90.00
#
_symmetry.space_group_name_H-M   'P 1'
#
loop_
_entity.id
_entity.type
_entity.pdbx_description
1 polymer ?
#
loop_
_entity_poly.entity_id
_entity_poly.type
_entity_poly.pdbx_seq_one_letter_code
_entity_poly.pdbx_strand_id
1 'polypeptide(L)'
;MFPNIFKIAVVAAALVAGVAAKPVPRSLIPRGHGLTSFDNWGGFSSLSGFDNFYGSDNFVGSISSQTIVEHDQEIVCHSESIEIIQQRLLVIQEMAKRIITEQVCEVETQTIVFQQFHASVGLFSHDLRRTSGHHVGFDAGVVSHFGDFFEEDGSLSTHDFGFSGHDIGSQTVVVGGSNWDDVTSPASVGFAYSSARGAFYDSYF
;
A
#
# COMPACT_ATOMS: atom_id res chain seq x y z
N MET A 1 19.18 -3.63 67.93
CA MET A 1 18.93 -4.92 67.25
C MET A 1 18.38 -4.62 65.86
N PHE A 2 19.11 -5.03 64.82
CA PHE A 2 18.62 -5.22 63.44
C PHE A 2 17.54 -6.33 63.41
N PRO A 3 16.65 -6.49 62.39
CA PRO A 3 16.88 -6.36 60.93
C PRO A 3 15.82 -5.54 60.13
N ASN A 4 16.15 -4.86 59.03
CA ASN A 4 16.33 -5.32 57.63
C ASN A 4 15.16 -6.11 57.02
N ILE A 5 14.36 -5.47 56.14
CA ILE A 5 13.75 -6.11 54.96
C ILE A 5 13.74 -5.11 53.80
N PHE A 6 14.70 -5.28 52.88
CA PHE A 6 14.68 -4.72 51.52
C PHE A 6 13.52 -5.37 50.75
N LYS A 7 12.64 -4.57 50.12
CA LYS A 7 11.72 -5.09 49.11
C LYS A 7 12.34 -4.88 47.73
N ILE A 8 12.82 -5.98 47.18
CA ILE A 8 13.26 -6.16 45.81
C ILE A 8 12.05 -5.96 44.90
N ALA A 9 12.11 -4.99 43.99
CA ALA A 9 11.18 -4.89 42.87
C ALA A 9 11.60 -5.93 41.82
N VAL A 10 10.75 -6.92 41.59
CA VAL A 10 10.92 -7.93 40.54
C VAL A 10 10.60 -7.27 39.20
N VAL A 11 11.59 -7.23 38.31
CA VAL A 11 11.40 -6.87 36.89
C VAL A 11 10.68 -8.05 36.24
N ALA A 12 9.43 -7.85 35.84
CA ALA A 12 8.69 -8.81 35.04
C ALA A 12 9.22 -8.77 33.59
N ALA A 13 9.98 -9.78 33.18
CA ALA A 13 10.33 -9.99 31.79
C ALA A 13 9.08 -10.49 31.05
N ALA A 14 8.53 -9.68 30.15
CA ALA A 14 7.50 -10.12 29.22
C ALA A 14 8.13 -11.08 28.21
N LEU A 15 7.82 -12.37 28.33
CA LEU A 15 8.10 -13.36 27.29
C LEU A 15 7.14 -13.10 26.14
N VAL A 16 7.62 -12.42 25.09
CA VAL A 16 6.91 -12.34 23.81
C VAL A 16 6.97 -13.73 23.19
N ALA A 17 5.89 -14.49 23.34
CA ALA A 17 5.71 -15.73 22.60
C ALA A 17 5.50 -15.36 21.13
N GLY A 18 6.57 -15.46 20.33
CA GLY A 18 6.47 -15.34 18.87
C GLY A 18 5.58 -16.45 18.33
N VAL A 19 4.42 -16.08 17.77
CA VAL A 19 3.54 -17.02 17.09
C VAL A 19 4.16 -17.31 15.72
N ALA A 20 4.65 -18.53 15.52
CA ALA A 20 5.15 -18.98 14.23
C ALA A 20 3.97 -19.35 13.32
N ALA A 21 3.51 -18.40 12.50
CA ALA A 21 2.58 -18.69 11.40
C ALA A 21 3.36 -19.30 10.22
N LYS A 22 2.82 -20.36 9.62
CA LYS A 22 3.36 -20.95 8.38
C LYS A 22 2.60 -20.37 7.17
N PRO A 23 3.26 -19.66 6.25
CA PRO A 23 2.60 -19.16 5.05
C PRO A 23 2.23 -20.31 4.09
N VAL A 24 1.07 -20.20 3.46
CA VAL A 24 0.65 -21.06 2.34
C VAL A 24 0.89 -20.28 1.04
N PRO A 25 1.94 -20.59 0.26
CA PRO A 25 2.23 -19.85 -0.95
C PRO A 25 1.23 -20.20 -2.07
N ARG A 26 0.60 -19.18 -2.66
CA ARG A 26 0.00 -19.25 -4.01
C ARG A 26 0.91 -18.51 -4.98
N SER A 27 1.40 -19.20 -6.00
CA SER A 27 2.24 -18.64 -7.06
C SER A 27 1.39 -18.30 -8.27
N LEU A 28 1.29 -17.01 -8.61
CA LEU A 28 0.79 -16.56 -9.92
C LEU A 28 1.97 -16.43 -10.89
N ILE A 29 1.84 -16.96 -12.11
CA ILE A 29 2.90 -16.99 -13.13
C ILE A 29 3.01 -15.60 -13.80
N PRO A 30 4.17 -14.92 -13.79
CA PRO A 30 4.34 -13.64 -14.46
C PRO A 30 4.29 -13.79 -15.99
N ARG A 31 3.52 -12.92 -16.67
CA ARG A 31 3.55 -12.81 -18.15
C ARG A 31 4.71 -11.88 -18.54
N GLY A 32 5.63 -12.39 -19.37
CA GLY A 32 6.81 -11.65 -19.84
C GLY A 32 6.44 -10.45 -20.71
N HIS A 33 6.41 -9.27 -20.10
CA HIS A 33 6.54 -7.97 -20.77
C HIS A 33 8.01 -7.52 -20.66
N GLY A 34 8.53 -6.80 -21.65
CA GLY A 34 9.96 -6.47 -21.75
C GLY A 34 10.54 -5.91 -20.44
N LEU A 35 11.66 -6.49 -20.00
CA LEU A 35 12.37 -6.17 -18.76
C LEU A 35 13.05 -4.80 -18.88
N THR A 36 12.29 -3.72 -18.71
CA THR A 36 12.86 -2.37 -18.63
C THR A 36 13.17 -2.11 -17.17
N SER A 37 14.44 -2.17 -16.82
CA SER A 37 14.93 -1.73 -15.52
C SER A 37 15.03 -0.22 -15.50
N PHE A 38 14.61 0.38 -14.39
CA PHE A 38 14.81 1.81 -14.16
C PHE A 38 15.94 2.09 -13.18
N ASP A 39 16.61 1.06 -12.65
CA ASP A 39 17.79 1.23 -11.82
C ASP A 39 18.87 2.04 -12.54
N ASN A 40 19.18 3.20 -11.99
CA ASN A 40 20.14 4.17 -12.56
C ASN A 40 19.83 4.55 -14.02
N TRP A 41 18.56 4.56 -14.42
CA TRP A 41 18.16 4.88 -15.79
C TRP A 41 18.69 6.25 -16.22
N GLY A 42 19.19 6.36 -17.46
CA GLY A 42 19.79 7.60 -17.96
C GLY A 42 21.08 8.04 -17.24
N GLY A 43 21.64 7.21 -16.35
CA GLY A 43 22.76 7.57 -15.49
C GLY A 43 22.38 8.38 -14.24
N PHE A 44 21.08 8.48 -13.93
CA PHE A 44 20.61 9.20 -12.75
C PHE A 44 20.79 8.36 -11.48
N SER A 45 21.68 8.79 -10.59
CA SER A 45 21.89 8.12 -9.29
C SER A 45 20.68 8.19 -8.37
N SER A 46 19.75 9.14 -8.59
CA SER A 46 18.48 9.23 -7.85
C SER A 46 17.54 8.04 -8.12
N LEU A 47 17.80 7.27 -9.17
CA LEU A 47 17.11 6.01 -9.48
C LEU A 47 17.88 4.77 -9.01
N SER A 48 18.87 4.91 -8.12
CA SER A 48 19.57 3.75 -7.58
C SER A 48 18.64 2.92 -6.70
N GLY A 49 18.47 1.63 -7.04
CA GLY A 49 17.59 0.71 -6.30
C GLY A 49 16.10 0.95 -6.53
N PHE A 50 15.73 1.66 -7.60
CA PHE A 50 14.34 1.85 -8.03
C PHE A 50 13.60 0.50 -8.17
N ASP A 51 14.24 -0.51 -8.75
CA ASP A 51 13.65 -1.83 -8.97
C ASP A 51 13.41 -2.61 -7.67
N ASN A 52 13.87 -2.12 -6.50
CA ASN A 52 13.48 -2.67 -5.20
C ASN A 52 12.00 -2.40 -4.87
N PHE A 53 11.44 -1.34 -5.45
CA PHE A 53 10.02 -1.02 -5.38
C PHE A 53 9.36 -1.46 -6.67
N TYR A 54 9.08 -2.76 -6.74
CA TYR A 54 8.61 -3.50 -7.91
C TYR A 54 9.66 -3.55 -9.04
N GLY A 55 10.16 -4.76 -9.29
CA GLY A 55 11.27 -5.00 -10.21
C GLY A 55 11.00 -4.63 -11.67
N SER A 56 12.04 -4.76 -12.50
CA SER A 56 11.99 -4.53 -13.95
C SER A 56 10.91 -5.33 -14.71
N ASP A 57 10.39 -6.41 -14.12
CA ASP A 57 9.29 -7.24 -14.64
C ASP A 57 7.92 -6.92 -14.01
N ASN A 58 7.86 -5.99 -13.05
CA ASN A 58 6.69 -5.68 -12.25
C ASN A 58 6.43 -4.17 -12.09
N PHE A 59 6.68 -3.36 -13.11
CA PHE A 59 6.52 -1.90 -13.03
C PHE A 59 5.14 -1.43 -12.52
N VAL A 60 4.08 -2.21 -12.75
CA VAL A 60 2.73 -1.88 -12.29
C VAL A 60 2.46 -2.27 -10.82
N GLY A 61 3.41 -2.90 -10.15
CA GLY A 61 3.27 -3.36 -8.77
C GLY A 61 2.20 -4.43 -8.59
N SER A 62 2.08 -5.36 -9.54
CA SER A 62 1.22 -6.54 -9.37
C SER A 62 1.80 -7.41 -8.25
N ILE A 63 1.21 -7.29 -7.07
CA ILE A 63 1.52 -8.14 -5.92
C ILE A 63 1.13 -9.58 -6.30
N SER A 64 1.96 -10.57 -5.96
CA SER A 64 1.69 -11.98 -6.28
C SER A 64 1.05 -12.74 -5.12
N SER A 65 1.16 -12.23 -3.89
CA SER A 65 0.61 -12.84 -2.68
C SER A 65 0.27 -11.79 -1.61
N GLN A 66 -0.83 -12.00 -0.90
CA GLN A 66 -1.18 -11.27 0.31
C GLN A 66 -1.12 -12.21 1.52
N THR A 67 -0.58 -11.72 2.64
CA THR A 67 -0.71 -12.37 3.94
C THR A 67 -1.79 -11.62 4.72
N ILE A 68 -2.92 -12.30 4.98
CA ILE A 68 -4.03 -11.71 5.71
C ILE A 68 -3.72 -11.75 7.21
N VAL A 69 -3.81 -10.59 7.87
CA VAL A 69 -3.65 -10.48 9.32
C VAL A 69 -5.03 -10.45 9.98
N GLU A 70 -5.24 -11.34 10.94
CA GLU A 70 -6.45 -11.35 11.77
C GLU A 70 -6.27 -10.38 12.95
N HIS A 71 -7.27 -9.54 13.19
CA HIS A 71 -7.33 -8.63 14.33
C HIS A 71 -8.30 -9.17 15.39
N ASP A 72 -8.04 -8.85 16.66
CA ASP A 72 -8.94 -9.18 17.78
C ASP A 72 -10.35 -8.60 17.61
N GLN A 73 -10.46 -7.50 16.85
CA GLN A 73 -11.71 -6.89 16.43
C GLN A 73 -11.71 -6.73 14.91
N GLU A 74 -12.77 -7.22 14.27
CA GLU A 74 -12.97 -7.07 12.82
C GLU A 74 -13.09 -5.59 12.45
N ILE A 75 -12.28 -5.15 11.49
CA ILE A 75 -12.44 -3.82 10.89
C ILE A 75 -13.59 -3.91 9.89
N VAL A 76 -14.63 -3.10 10.07
CA VAL A 76 -15.78 -3.06 9.18
C VAL A 76 -15.93 -1.69 8.54
N CYS A 77 -16.41 -1.65 7.29
CA CYS A 77 -16.69 -0.38 6.65
C CYS A 77 -17.95 0.28 7.25
N HIS A 78 -17.98 1.60 7.24
CA HIS A 78 -19.14 2.41 7.64
C HIS A 78 -19.58 3.29 6.47
N SER A 79 -20.88 3.60 6.42
CA SER A 79 -21.40 4.55 5.43
C SER A 79 -20.97 5.97 5.79
N GLU A 80 -20.28 6.63 4.87
CA GLU A 80 -19.82 8.01 4.99
C GLU A 80 -20.30 8.83 3.79
N SER A 81 -20.33 10.15 3.93
CA SER A 81 -20.58 11.01 2.78
C SER A 81 -19.46 10.88 1.75
N ILE A 82 -19.83 10.62 0.49
CA ILE A 82 -18.88 10.48 -0.62
C ILE A 82 -18.02 11.73 -0.79
N GLU A 83 -18.55 12.91 -0.50
CA GLU A 83 -17.77 14.15 -0.54
C GLU A 83 -16.60 14.11 0.45
N ILE A 84 -16.82 13.58 1.66
CA ILE A 84 -15.76 13.48 2.68
C ILE A 84 -14.69 12.47 2.23
N ILE A 85 -15.10 11.37 1.58
CA ILE A 85 -14.15 10.42 0.98
C ILE A 85 -13.34 11.07 -0.13
N GLN A 86 -13.98 11.83 -1.03
CA GLN A 86 -13.33 12.55 -2.12
C GLN A 86 -12.34 13.59 -1.64
N GLN A 87 -12.67 14.36 -0.59
CA GLN A 87 -11.77 15.33 0.02
C GLN A 87 -10.48 14.65 0.53
N ARG A 88 -10.60 13.51 1.22
CA ARG A 88 -9.44 12.75 1.74
C ARG A 88 -8.58 12.19 0.61
N LEU A 89 -9.20 11.63 -0.43
CA LEU A 89 -8.48 11.12 -1.60
C LEU A 89 -7.76 12.24 -2.36
N LEU A 90 -8.37 13.42 -2.48
CA LEU A 90 -7.75 14.58 -3.10
C LEU A 90 -6.51 15.04 -2.32
N VAL A 91 -6.55 15.02 -0.98
CA VAL A 91 -5.36 15.32 -0.16
C VAL A 91 -4.23 14.33 -0.46
N ILE A 92 -4.51 13.03 -0.53
CA ILE A 92 -3.50 12.01 -0.88
C ILE A 92 -2.93 12.25 -2.28
N GLN A 93 -3.79 12.64 -3.24
CA GLN A 93 -3.35 12.98 -4.59
C GLN A 93 -2.39 14.18 -4.62
N GLU A 94 -2.71 15.27 -3.92
CA GLU A 94 -1.80 16.42 -3.82
C GLU A 94 -0.55 16.10 -3.00
N MET A 95 -0.65 15.20 -2.02
CA MET A 95 0.49 14.72 -1.24
C MET A 95 1.49 13.97 -2.11
N ALA A 96 1.02 13.09 -3.01
CA ALA A 96 1.88 12.41 -3.96
C ALA A 96 2.62 13.40 -4.88
N LYS A 97 1.93 14.46 -5.35
CA LYS A 97 2.56 15.52 -6.13
C LYS A 97 3.63 16.24 -5.30
N ARG A 98 3.29 16.65 -4.08
CA ARG A 98 4.21 17.35 -3.17
C ARG A 98 5.48 16.54 -2.93
N ILE A 99 5.36 15.25 -2.59
CA ILE A 99 6.51 14.33 -2.40
C ILE A 99 7.41 14.35 -3.64
N ILE A 100 6.83 14.09 -4.82
CA ILE A 100 7.60 13.98 -6.06
C ILE A 100 8.27 15.32 -6.42
N THR A 101 7.54 16.44 -6.33
CA THR A 101 8.04 17.75 -6.74
C THR A 101 9.03 18.37 -5.77
N GLU A 102 8.95 18.04 -4.47
CA GLU A 102 9.88 18.56 -3.46
C GLU A 102 11.13 17.68 -3.29
N GLN A 103 11.02 16.36 -3.50
CA GLN A 103 12.11 15.41 -3.19
C GLN A 103 12.85 14.83 -4.41
N VAL A 104 12.31 14.98 -5.63
CA VAL A 104 12.96 14.49 -6.85
C VAL A 104 13.34 15.66 -7.75
N CYS A 105 14.63 15.80 -8.07
CA CYS A 105 15.12 16.94 -8.85
C CYS A 105 15.00 16.71 -10.37
N GLU A 106 15.31 15.51 -10.84
CA GLU A 106 15.31 15.20 -12.27
C GLU A 106 13.88 14.97 -12.77
N VAL A 107 13.49 15.67 -13.84
CA VAL A 107 12.13 15.58 -14.40
C VAL A 107 11.84 14.19 -14.99
N GLU A 108 12.87 13.50 -15.47
CA GLU A 108 12.80 12.11 -15.91
C GLU A 108 12.49 11.18 -14.73
N THR A 109 13.21 11.34 -13.61
CA THR A 109 12.96 10.57 -12.38
C THR A 109 11.56 10.87 -11.82
N GLN A 110 11.14 12.14 -11.79
CA GLN A 110 9.78 12.51 -11.40
C GLN A 110 8.73 11.80 -12.24
N THR A 111 8.95 11.76 -13.57
CA THR A 111 8.05 11.10 -14.52
C THR A 111 8.00 9.61 -14.25
N ILE A 112 9.15 8.94 -14.12
CA ILE A 112 9.24 7.49 -13.89
C ILE A 112 8.54 7.11 -12.58
N VAL A 113 8.86 7.78 -11.47
CA VAL A 113 8.26 7.54 -10.14
C VAL A 113 6.75 7.77 -10.17
N PHE A 114 6.29 8.87 -10.79
CA PHE A 114 4.86 9.16 -10.88
C PHE A 114 4.11 8.11 -11.71
N GLN A 115 4.68 7.64 -12.82
CA GLN A 115 4.05 6.60 -13.63
C GLN A 115 3.95 5.27 -12.88
N GLN A 116 4.98 4.91 -12.10
CA GLN A 116 4.92 3.71 -11.25
C GLN A 116 3.83 3.83 -10.17
N PHE A 117 3.79 4.96 -9.45
CA PHE A 117 2.73 5.23 -8.47
C PHE A 117 1.33 5.14 -9.09
N HIS A 118 1.10 5.88 -10.19
CA HIS A 118 -0.19 5.90 -10.88
C HIS A 118 -0.61 4.50 -11.37
N ALA A 119 0.31 3.72 -11.93
CA ALA A 119 0.04 2.36 -12.36
C ALA A 119 -0.31 1.44 -11.18
N SER A 120 0.43 1.52 -10.08
CA SER A 120 0.24 0.68 -8.88
C SER A 120 -1.11 0.90 -8.22
N VAL A 121 -1.54 2.16 -8.06
CA VAL A 121 -2.87 2.49 -7.53
C VAL A 121 -3.99 1.97 -8.47
N GLY A 122 -3.75 2.00 -9.78
CA GLY A 122 -4.70 1.49 -10.78
C GLY A 122 -5.06 0.01 -10.60
N LEU A 123 -4.15 -0.82 -10.08
CA LEU A 123 -4.39 -2.25 -9.89
C LEU A 123 -5.44 -2.55 -8.82
N PHE A 124 -5.60 -1.67 -7.82
CA PHE A 124 -6.62 -1.83 -6.78
C PHE A 124 -8.05 -1.90 -7.36
N SER A 125 -8.27 -1.34 -8.55
CA SER A 125 -9.54 -1.49 -9.27
C SER A 125 -9.89 -2.96 -9.60
N HIS A 126 -8.90 -3.84 -9.77
CA HIS A 126 -9.12 -5.27 -9.98
C HIS A 126 -9.56 -5.97 -8.70
N ASP A 127 -9.01 -5.56 -7.56
CA ASP A 127 -9.38 -6.07 -6.23
C ASP A 127 -10.83 -5.68 -5.92
N LEU A 128 -11.18 -4.39 -6.09
CA LEU A 128 -12.55 -3.90 -5.88
C LEU A 128 -13.59 -4.65 -6.72
N ARG A 129 -13.21 -5.11 -7.91
CA ARG A 129 -14.05 -5.92 -8.81
C ARG A 129 -13.99 -7.41 -8.53
N ARG A 130 -13.16 -7.86 -7.58
CA ARG A 130 -12.88 -9.28 -7.25
C ARG A 130 -12.34 -10.08 -8.45
N THR A 131 -11.51 -9.46 -9.28
CA THR A 131 -10.96 -10.07 -10.52
C THR A 131 -9.48 -10.38 -10.46
N SER A 132 -8.75 -9.84 -9.48
CA SER A 132 -7.31 -10.08 -9.29
C SER A 132 -6.99 -11.44 -8.68
N GLY A 133 -7.93 -12.01 -7.92
CA GLY A 133 -7.68 -13.15 -7.03
C GLY A 133 -7.15 -12.75 -5.64
N HIS A 134 -7.00 -11.45 -5.39
CA HIS A 134 -6.63 -10.89 -4.09
C HIS A 134 -7.87 -10.46 -3.29
N HIS A 135 -7.67 -10.27 -1.98
CA HIS A 135 -8.65 -9.63 -1.11
C HIS A 135 -8.61 -8.11 -1.30
N VAL A 136 -9.79 -7.49 -1.14
CA VAL A 136 -9.91 -6.03 -1.02
C VAL A 136 -9.45 -5.65 0.38
N GLY A 137 -8.32 -4.97 0.46
CA GLY A 137 -7.70 -4.58 1.72
C GLY A 137 -6.56 -3.59 1.51
N PHE A 138 -5.84 -3.30 2.59
CA PHE A 138 -4.64 -2.46 2.58
C PHE A 138 -3.57 -3.09 3.48
N ASP A 139 -2.31 -2.77 3.23
CA ASP A 139 -1.21 -3.24 4.07
C ASP A 139 -1.08 -2.34 5.31
N ALA A 140 -1.35 -2.89 6.50
CA ALA A 140 -1.33 -2.12 7.74
C ALA A 140 0.08 -1.70 8.15
N GLY A 141 1.11 -2.47 7.80
CA GLY A 141 2.50 -2.11 8.06
C GLY A 141 2.87 -0.85 7.28
N VAL A 142 2.59 -0.83 5.97
CA VAL A 142 2.87 0.34 5.12
C VAL A 142 2.02 1.55 5.53
N VAL A 143 0.71 1.38 5.76
CA VAL A 143 -0.19 2.49 6.11
C VAL A 143 0.15 3.10 7.49
N SER A 144 0.76 2.33 8.39
CA SER A 144 1.14 2.83 9.72
C SER A 144 2.16 3.98 9.67
N HIS A 145 2.94 4.10 8.59
CA HIS A 145 3.91 5.17 8.37
C HIS A 145 3.29 6.50 7.92
N PHE A 146 1.97 6.59 7.76
CA PHE A 146 1.33 7.84 7.33
C PHE A 146 1.69 9.03 8.24
N GLY A 147 1.85 8.79 9.54
CA GLY A 147 2.27 9.82 10.50
C GLY A 147 3.72 10.28 10.34
N ASP A 148 4.57 9.46 9.71
CA ASP A 148 6.02 9.68 9.58
C ASP A 148 6.37 10.53 8.35
N PHE A 149 5.39 10.97 7.56
CA PHE A 149 5.61 11.76 6.35
C PHE A 149 6.21 13.14 6.62
N PHE A 150 6.07 13.65 7.84
CA PHE A 150 6.47 15.00 8.19
C PHE A 150 7.35 15.03 9.43
N GLU A 151 8.37 15.89 9.38
CA GLU A 151 9.15 16.27 10.55
C GLU A 151 8.33 17.21 11.45
N GLU A 152 8.82 17.49 12.67
CA GLU A 152 8.14 18.39 13.62
C GLU A 152 7.93 19.82 13.07
N ASP A 153 8.74 20.24 12.09
CA ASP A 153 8.64 21.54 11.44
C ASP A 153 7.66 21.57 10.24
N GLY A 154 7.03 20.44 9.91
CA GLY A 154 6.09 20.29 8.80
C GLY A 154 6.74 20.13 7.41
N SER A 155 8.06 20.04 7.34
CA SER A 155 8.78 19.61 6.14
C SER A 155 8.58 18.11 5.91
N LEU A 156 8.77 17.67 4.66
CA LEU A 156 8.72 16.26 4.32
C LEU A 156 9.88 15.51 4.97
N SER A 157 9.56 14.40 5.62
CA SER A 157 10.59 13.50 6.14
C SER A 157 11.44 12.93 5.00
N THR A 158 12.74 12.77 5.25
CA THR A 158 13.68 12.03 4.39
C THR A 158 14.14 10.73 5.05
N HIS A 159 13.44 10.29 6.10
CA HIS A 159 13.78 9.06 6.81
C HIS A 159 13.40 7.85 5.95
N ASP A 160 14.29 6.86 5.92
CA ASP A 160 13.97 5.56 5.35
C ASP A 160 13.06 4.81 6.33
N PHE A 161 11.81 4.53 5.91
CA PHE A 161 10.83 3.81 6.72
C PHE A 161 11.16 2.31 6.89
N GLY A 162 12.20 1.81 6.22
CA GLY A 162 12.77 0.48 6.46
C GLY A 162 12.03 -0.65 5.75
N PHE A 163 11.26 -0.34 4.70
CA PHE A 163 10.58 -1.33 3.86
C PHE A 163 10.92 -1.18 2.38
N SER A 164 10.61 -2.22 1.61
CA SER A 164 10.81 -2.32 0.17
C SER A 164 9.53 -2.79 -0.53
N GLY A 165 9.56 -2.91 -1.86
CA GLY A 165 8.45 -3.49 -2.62
C GLY A 165 8.12 -4.95 -2.24
N HIS A 166 9.05 -5.68 -1.60
CA HIS A 166 8.83 -7.06 -1.15
C HIS A 166 7.96 -7.16 0.11
N ASP A 167 7.90 -6.09 0.90
CA ASP A 167 7.13 -6.06 2.15
C ASP A 167 5.65 -5.77 1.88
N ILE A 168 5.31 -5.31 0.68
CA ILE A 168 3.96 -4.92 0.29
C ILE A 168 3.04 -6.15 0.22
N GLY A 169 1.95 -6.09 0.97
CA GLY A 169 0.96 -7.16 1.07
C GLY A 169 1.27 -8.17 2.17
N SER A 170 2.40 -8.03 2.88
CA SER A 170 2.79 -8.91 3.99
C SER A 170 1.92 -8.73 5.23
N GLN A 171 1.21 -7.61 5.35
CA GLN A 171 0.32 -7.31 6.48
C GLN A 171 -1.05 -6.82 5.99
N THR A 172 -1.67 -7.57 5.10
CA THR A 172 -2.96 -7.16 4.49
C THR A 172 -4.10 -7.30 5.49
N VAL A 173 -4.78 -6.19 5.73
CA VAL A 173 -6.02 -6.13 6.51
C VAL A 173 -7.22 -6.11 5.57
N VAL A 174 -8.14 -7.05 5.77
CA VAL A 174 -9.38 -7.14 5.01
C VAL A 174 -10.49 -6.46 5.79
N VAL A 175 -11.17 -5.51 5.14
CA VAL A 175 -12.28 -4.77 5.74
C VAL A 175 -13.58 -5.52 5.47
N GLY A 176 -14.26 -5.92 6.54
CA GLY A 176 -15.58 -6.53 6.53
C GLY A 176 -16.72 -5.52 6.33
N GLY A 177 -17.96 -6.01 6.39
CA GLY A 177 -19.17 -5.16 6.33
C GLY A 177 -19.56 -4.66 4.94
N SER A 178 -18.85 -5.04 3.87
CA SER A 178 -19.21 -4.68 2.50
C SER A 178 -20.53 -5.33 2.08
N ASN A 179 -21.28 -4.67 1.18
CA ASN A 179 -22.51 -5.20 0.57
C ASN A 179 -22.25 -6.12 -0.64
N TRP A 180 -21.06 -6.72 -0.75
CA TRP A 180 -20.72 -7.59 -1.85
C TRP A 180 -21.56 -8.89 -1.81
N ASP A 181 -22.13 -9.24 -2.95
CA ASP A 181 -22.91 -10.46 -3.19
C ASP A 181 -22.33 -11.17 -4.42
N ASP A 182 -21.88 -12.41 -4.26
CA ASP A 182 -21.17 -13.15 -5.32
C ASP A 182 -22.02 -13.42 -6.56
N VAL A 183 -23.35 -13.32 -6.45
CA VAL A 183 -24.28 -13.58 -7.56
C VAL A 183 -24.53 -12.31 -8.38
N THR A 184 -24.72 -11.16 -7.73
CA THR A 184 -25.21 -9.92 -8.34
C THR A 184 -24.17 -8.80 -8.42
N SER A 185 -23.21 -8.75 -7.49
CA SER A 185 -22.16 -7.73 -7.49
C SER A 185 -21.25 -7.78 -8.72
N PRO A 186 -20.81 -8.94 -9.26
CA PRO A 186 -19.93 -8.94 -10.43
C PRO A 186 -20.49 -8.15 -11.62
N ALA A 187 -21.78 -8.30 -11.93
CA ALA A 187 -22.43 -7.60 -13.03
C ALA A 187 -22.63 -6.10 -12.72
N SER A 188 -23.16 -5.79 -11.53
CA SER A 188 -23.46 -4.40 -11.14
C SER A 188 -22.20 -3.55 -10.94
N VAL A 189 -21.16 -4.10 -10.33
CA VAL A 189 -19.84 -3.46 -10.19
C VAL A 189 -19.14 -3.35 -11.56
N GLY A 190 -19.30 -4.35 -12.43
CA GLY A 190 -18.83 -4.26 -13.82
C GLY A 190 -19.45 -3.09 -14.59
N PHE A 191 -20.75 -2.86 -14.43
CA PHE A 191 -21.46 -1.72 -15.01
C PHE A 191 -21.01 -0.38 -14.41
N ALA A 192 -20.81 -0.32 -13.08
CA ALA A 192 -20.27 0.87 -12.43
C ALA A 192 -18.87 1.22 -12.95
N TYR A 193 -18.00 0.21 -13.09
CA TYR A 193 -16.66 0.37 -13.65
C TYR A 193 -16.69 0.88 -15.10
N SER A 194 -17.50 0.28 -15.98
CA SER A 194 -17.57 0.73 -17.37
C SER A 194 -18.08 2.16 -17.49
N SER A 195 -19.07 2.54 -16.68
CA SER A 195 -19.61 3.91 -16.61
C SER A 195 -18.55 4.91 -16.16
N ALA A 196 -17.78 4.57 -15.10
CA ALA A 196 -16.68 5.39 -14.61
C ALA A 196 -15.57 5.55 -15.65
N ARG A 197 -15.21 4.47 -16.37
CA ARG A 197 -14.24 4.54 -17.47
C ARG A 197 -14.75 5.38 -18.64
N GLY A 198 -16.04 5.29 -18.96
CA GLY A 198 -16.69 6.16 -19.95
C GLY A 198 -16.51 7.63 -19.60
N ALA A 199 -16.94 8.03 -18.41
CA ALA A 199 -16.79 9.40 -17.93
C ALA A 199 -15.33 9.89 -17.92
N PHE A 200 -14.38 9.01 -17.56
CA PHE A 200 -12.96 9.32 -17.66
C PHE A 200 -12.54 9.65 -19.10
N TYR A 201 -12.88 8.81 -20.08
CA TYR A 201 -12.50 9.07 -21.47
C TYR A 201 -13.23 10.29 -22.06
N ASP A 202 -14.49 10.50 -21.69
CA ASP A 202 -15.28 11.65 -22.12
C ASP A 202 -14.70 12.96 -21.58
N SER A 203 -13.97 12.96 -20.47
CA SER A 203 -13.34 14.17 -19.90
C SER A 203 -12.15 14.72 -20.70
N TYR A 204 -11.64 13.97 -21.67
CA TYR A 204 -10.52 14.39 -22.53
C TYR A 204 -10.99 15.01 -23.86
N PHE A 205 -12.29 15.03 -24.14
CA PHE A 205 -12.90 15.51 -25.39
C PHE A 205 -14.01 16.53 -25.13
#